data_AF-A0A7X9JF45-F1
#
_entry.id   AF-A0A7X9JF45-F1
#
_cell.length_a   1.000
_cell.length_b   1.000
_cell.length_c   1.000
_cell.angle_alpha   90.00
_cell.angle_beta   90.00
_cell.angle_gamma   90.00
#
_symmetry.space_group_name_H-M   'P 1'
#
loop_
_entity.id
_entity.type
_entity.pdbx_description
1 polymer ?
#
loop_
_entity_poly.entity_id
_entity_poly.type
_entity_poly.pdbx_seq_one_letter_code
_entity_poly.pdbx_strand_id
1 'polypeptide(L)'
;AQKSKTNIIDQGPALEDVITEADLVIFTTSAIEVPSAATAKNLKKGAIICDIPSPRNIAREICDQRKDILVIDGAVIEPPPTAQLGLKLPIKDGYIYACMAETMILAFEGQTQDDFSTGFRPDLHKVARIKALAAKHGFNIKFTSFGVPVQNIDKSLFSRL
;
A
#
# COMPACT_ATOMS: atom_id res chain seq x y z
N ALA A 1 26.09 0.05 -2.69
CA ALA A 1 24.75 0.66 -2.57
C ALA A 1 24.92 2.12 -2.17
N GLN A 2 24.39 3.05 -2.97
CA GLN A 2 24.40 4.46 -2.62
C GLN A 2 23.53 4.64 -1.37
N LYS A 3 24.11 5.10 -0.26
CA LYS A 3 23.34 5.40 0.95
C LYS A 3 22.28 6.43 0.59
N SER A 4 21.02 6.13 0.90
CA SER A 4 19.92 7.05 0.68
C SER A 4 20.21 8.37 1.41
N LYS A 5 19.93 9.51 0.77
CA LYS A 5 19.95 10.84 1.42
C LYS A 5 18.69 11.08 2.28
N THR A 6 17.93 10.03 2.58
CA THR A 6 16.71 10.12 3.39
C THR A 6 17.05 10.57 4.80
N ASN A 7 16.49 11.70 5.21
CA ASN A 7 16.47 12.10 6.60
C ASN A 7 15.35 11.34 7.31
N ILE A 8 15.70 10.47 8.26
CA ILE A 8 14.73 9.70 9.06
C ILE A 8 14.59 10.39 10.41
N ILE A 9 13.37 10.75 10.77
CA ILE A 9 13.04 11.37 12.05
C ILE A 9 12.25 10.32 12.87
N ASP A 10 12.79 9.88 14.01
CA ASP A 10 12.24 8.79 14.83
C ASP A 10 10.94 9.20 15.56
N GLN A 11 10.84 10.48 15.93
CA GLN A 11 9.59 11.12 16.33
C GLN A 11 9.31 12.28 15.38
N GLY A 12 8.60 11.98 14.30
CA GLY A 12 8.20 12.97 13.32
C GLY A 12 7.27 14.04 13.90
N PRO A 13 7.17 15.20 13.24
CA PRO A 13 6.15 16.21 13.56
C PRO A 13 4.74 15.62 13.44
N ALA A 14 3.76 16.29 14.06
CA ALA A 14 2.37 15.89 13.94
C ALA A 14 1.94 15.95 12.46
N LEU A 15 0.99 15.08 12.07
CA LEU A 15 0.55 15.00 10.67
C LEU A 15 0.06 16.37 10.16
N GLU A 16 -0.64 17.11 11.02
CA GLU A 16 -1.16 18.46 10.81
C GLU A 16 -0.09 19.44 10.34
N ASP A 17 1.14 19.28 10.83
CA ASP A 17 2.24 20.22 10.58
C ASP A 17 2.91 19.98 9.22
N VAL A 18 2.75 18.80 8.61
CA VAL A 18 3.50 18.40 7.41
C VAL A 18 2.64 17.98 6.23
N ILE A 19 1.38 17.62 6.45
CA ILE A 19 0.52 17.05 5.39
C ILE A 19 0.28 18.00 4.21
N THR A 20 0.33 19.32 4.46
CA THR A 20 0.12 20.37 3.46
C THR A 20 1.31 20.53 2.50
N GLU A 21 2.48 20.01 2.88
CA GLU A 21 3.72 20.09 2.10
C GLU A 21 4.10 18.74 1.46
N ALA A 22 3.48 17.65 1.90
CA ALA A 22 3.79 16.29 1.47
C ALA A 22 3.31 16.00 0.03
N ASP A 23 4.24 15.51 -0.80
CA ASP A 23 3.92 14.99 -2.14
C ASP A 23 3.36 13.55 -2.10
N LEU A 24 3.81 12.77 -1.11
CA LEU A 24 3.39 11.39 -0.88
C LEU A 24 3.12 11.18 0.62
N VAL A 25 1.92 10.68 0.93
CA VAL A 25 1.52 10.29 2.29
C VAL A 25 1.24 8.80 2.29
N ILE A 26 1.88 8.05 3.19
CA ILE A 26 1.67 6.61 3.33
C ILE A 26 1.09 6.35 4.71
N PHE A 27 -0.14 5.86 4.78
CA PHE A 27 -0.77 5.43 6.02
C PHE A 27 -0.45 3.96 6.26
N THR A 28 0.28 3.68 7.35
CA THR A 28 0.60 2.30 7.81
C THR A 28 0.18 2.09 9.26
N THR A 29 -0.81 2.85 9.73
CA THR A 29 -1.28 2.86 11.10
C THR A 29 -2.28 1.73 11.35
N SER A 30 -2.33 1.20 12.58
CA SER A 30 -3.41 0.34 13.04
C SER A 30 -4.60 1.14 13.60
N ALA A 31 -4.53 2.47 13.59
CA ALA A 31 -5.61 3.33 14.05
C ALA A 31 -6.83 3.15 13.14
N ILE A 32 -7.98 2.92 13.77
CA ILE A 32 -9.27 2.79 13.07
C ILE A 32 -9.80 4.17 12.65
N GLU A 33 -9.35 5.23 13.34
CA GLU A 33 -9.80 6.59 13.07
C GLU A 33 -9.10 7.20 11.86
N VAL A 34 -9.89 7.89 11.04
CA VAL A 34 -9.38 8.76 9.98
C VAL A 34 -8.62 9.90 10.62
N PRO A 35 -7.33 10.13 10.28
CA PRO A 35 -6.61 11.27 10.81
C PRO A 35 -7.35 12.56 10.44
N SER A 36 -7.73 13.37 11.44
CA SER A 36 -8.54 14.58 11.24
C SER A 36 -7.86 15.61 10.31
N ALA A 37 -6.53 15.57 10.22
CA ALA A 37 -5.75 16.36 9.28
C ALA A 37 -5.89 15.93 7.82
N ALA A 38 -6.19 14.65 7.55
CA ALA A 38 -6.26 14.08 6.20
C ALA A 38 -7.58 14.42 5.50
N THR A 39 -7.74 15.70 5.16
CA THR A 39 -8.93 16.23 4.46
C THR A 39 -8.57 16.80 3.09
N ALA A 40 -9.57 16.91 2.21
CA ALA A 40 -9.39 17.49 0.87
C ALA A 40 -8.77 18.90 0.86
N LYS A 41 -8.92 19.66 1.96
CA LYS A 41 -8.37 21.03 2.09
C LYS A 41 -6.89 21.05 2.49
N ASN A 42 -6.44 20.06 3.25
CA ASN A 42 -5.11 20.04 3.85
C ASN A 42 -4.08 19.28 3.01
N LEU A 43 -4.47 18.77 1.85
CA LEU A 43 -3.57 18.06 0.95
C LEU A 43 -2.94 19.01 -0.07
N LYS A 44 -1.61 18.91 -0.20
CA LYS A 44 -0.83 19.57 -1.26
C LYS A 44 -1.45 19.29 -2.62
N LYS A 45 -1.43 20.29 -3.51
CA LYS A 45 -1.90 20.11 -4.89
C LYS A 45 -1.16 18.95 -5.55
N GLY A 46 -1.92 17.93 -5.92
CA GLY A 46 -1.37 16.79 -6.61
C GLY A 46 -0.70 15.72 -5.76
N ALA A 47 -0.91 15.72 -4.44
CA ALA A 47 -0.38 14.70 -3.57
C ALA A 47 -0.93 13.30 -3.91
N ILE A 48 -0.11 12.29 -3.62
CA ILE A 48 -0.47 10.87 -3.69
C ILE A 48 -0.64 10.37 -2.26
N ILE A 49 -1.71 9.60 -2.02
CA ILE A 49 -1.95 8.94 -0.75
C ILE A 49 -1.93 7.44 -0.97
N CYS A 50 -1.14 6.71 -0.20
CA CYS A 50 -1.16 5.25 -0.14
C CYS A 50 -1.79 4.83 1.19
N ASP A 51 -3.01 4.30 1.12
CA ASP A 51 -3.80 3.88 2.29
C ASP A 51 -3.73 2.35 2.42
N ILE A 52 -2.84 1.86 3.31
CA ILE A 52 -2.59 0.42 3.50
C ILE A 52 -3.64 -0.28 4.39
N PRO A 53 -4.18 0.34 5.47
CA PRO A 53 -5.06 -0.37 6.39
C PRO A 53 -6.40 -0.81 5.78
N SER A 54 -6.95 -1.87 6.36
CA SER A 54 -8.29 -2.39 6.05
C SER A 54 -9.04 -2.63 7.37
N PRO A 55 -10.13 -1.88 7.67
CA PRO A 55 -10.80 -0.87 6.84
C PRO A 55 -9.95 0.36 6.52
N ARG A 56 -10.28 1.06 5.43
CA ARG A 56 -9.55 2.25 4.94
C ARG A 56 -9.61 3.40 5.94
N ASN A 57 -8.52 4.15 6.05
CA ASN A 57 -8.51 5.43 6.78
C ASN A 57 -8.96 6.60 5.90
N ILE A 58 -8.88 6.48 4.56
CA ILE A 58 -9.11 7.61 3.67
C ILE A 58 -10.49 7.52 3.02
N ALA A 59 -11.29 8.56 3.23
CA ALA A 59 -12.62 8.66 2.65
C ALA A 59 -12.57 8.94 1.14
N ARG A 60 -13.48 8.28 0.39
CA ARG A 60 -13.65 8.51 -1.06
C ARG A 60 -13.90 9.97 -1.41
N GLU A 61 -14.56 10.68 -0.51
CA GLU A 61 -14.94 12.07 -0.69
C GLU A 61 -13.76 13.01 -0.99
N ILE A 62 -12.53 12.67 -0.54
CA ILE A 62 -11.33 13.42 -0.94
C ILE A 62 -11.17 13.43 -2.47
N CYS A 63 -11.28 12.27 -3.12
CA CYS A 63 -11.17 12.16 -4.58
C CYS A 63 -12.40 12.72 -5.31
N ASP A 64 -13.55 12.82 -4.63
CA ASP A 64 -14.73 13.45 -5.19
C ASP A 64 -14.55 14.97 -5.29
N GLN A 65 -14.00 15.59 -4.25
CA GLN A 65 -13.73 17.03 -4.16
C GLN A 65 -12.44 17.45 -4.89
N ARG A 66 -11.42 16.58 -4.95
CA ARG A 66 -10.09 16.89 -5.48
C ARG A 66 -9.66 15.87 -6.53
N LYS A 67 -9.90 16.20 -7.81
CA LYS A 67 -9.49 15.36 -8.95
C LYS A 67 -7.98 15.33 -9.20
N ASP A 68 -7.23 16.21 -8.57
CA ASP A 68 -5.77 16.24 -8.64
C ASP A 68 -5.10 15.27 -7.64
N ILE A 69 -5.85 14.72 -6.68
CA ILE A 69 -5.34 13.79 -5.67
C ILE A 69 -5.52 12.35 -6.13
N LEU A 70 -4.48 11.53 -5.98
CA LEU A 70 -4.53 10.10 -6.23
C LEU A 70 -4.47 9.33 -4.90
N VAL A 71 -5.53 8.62 -4.57
CA VAL A 71 -5.54 7.64 -3.47
C VAL A 71 -5.29 6.25 -4.05
N ILE A 72 -4.31 5.54 -3.51
CA ILE A 72 -3.94 4.18 -3.87
C ILE A 72 -4.25 3.29 -2.66
N ASP A 73 -5.01 2.22 -2.88
CA ASP A 73 -5.13 1.13 -1.92
C ASP A 73 -3.76 0.45 -1.81
N GLY A 74 -3.18 0.48 -0.63
CA GLY A 74 -1.90 -0.14 -0.37
C GLY A 74 -1.99 -1.66 -0.32
N ALA A 75 -0.85 -2.32 -0.54
CA ALA A 75 -0.66 -3.74 -0.29
C ALA A 75 -1.60 -4.69 -1.09
N VAL A 76 -1.98 -4.34 -2.32
CA VAL A 76 -2.79 -5.19 -3.21
C VAL A 76 -1.90 -5.97 -4.19
N ILE A 77 -2.12 -7.29 -4.27
CA ILE A 77 -1.32 -8.22 -5.05
C ILE A 77 -2.24 -9.05 -5.96
N GLU A 78 -1.85 -9.22 -7.22
CA GLU A 78 -2.39 -10.25 -8.11
C GLU A 78 -1.56 -11.53 -7.92
N PRO A 79 -2.15 -12.63 -7.44
CA PRO A 79 -1.49 -13.92 -7.34
C PRO A 79 -1.31 -14.57 -8.72
N PRO A 80 -0.49 -15.62 -8.85
CA PRO A 80 -0.37 -16.35 -10.11
C PRO A 80 -1.72 -16.96 -10.56
N PRO A 81 -1.97 -17.10 -11.87
CA PRO A 81 -3.21 -17.66 -12.39
C PRO A 81 -3.54 -19.08 -11.91
N THR A 82 -2.54 -19.81 -11.43
CA THR A 82 -2.70 -21.16 -10.86
C THR A 82 -3.34 -21.14 -9.46
N ALA A 83 -3.36 -19.99 -8.79
CA ALA A 83 -4.01 -19.84 -7.50
C ALA A 83 -5.53 -19.68 -7.68
N GLN A 84 -6.29 -20.70 -7.28
CA GLN A 84 -7.75 -20.64 -7.26
C GLN A 84 -8.20 -20.11 -5.90
N LEU A 85 -8.69 -18.88 -5.87
CA LEU A 85 -9.13 -18.22 -4.64
C LEU A 85 -10.66 -18.22 -4.57
N GLY A 86 -11.21 -18.80 -3.50
CA GLY A 86 -12.62 -18.71 -3.14
C GLY A 86 -12.95 -17.54 -2.20
N LEU A 87 -12.07 -16.54 -2.11
CA LEU A 87 -12.16 -15.44 -1.16
C LEU A 87 -12.90 -14.24 -1.78
N LYS A 88 -13.76 -13.60 -0.99
CA LYS A 88 -14.36 -12.31 -1.32
C LYS A 88 -13.75 -11.23 -0.43
N LEU A 89 -12.93 -10.38 -1.03
CA LEU A 89 -12.23 -9.29 -0.35
C LEU A 89 -12.78 -7.94 -0.82
N PRO A 90 -12.71 -6.86 -0.03
CA PRO A 90 -13.17 -5.52 -0.42
C PRO A 90 -12.18 -4.80 -1.36
N ILE A 91 -11.66 -5.55 -2.33
CA ILE A 91 -10.75 -5.16 -3.41
C ILE A 91 -11.20 -5.86 -4.70
N LYS A 92 -10.54 -5.59 -5.82
CA LYS A 92 -10.87 -6.26 -7.09
C LYS A 92 -10.81 -7.78 -6.97
N ASP A 93 -11.82 -8.46 -7.51
CA ASP A 93 -11.88 -9.92 -7.60
C ASP A 93 -10.61 -10.50 -8.21
N GLY A 94 -10.09 -11.57 -7.57
CA GLY A 94 -8.84 -12.23 -7.94
C GLY A 94 -7.59 -11.59 -7.33
N TYR A 95 -7.67 -10.39 -6.73
CA TYR A 95 -6.56 -9.80 -5.99
C TYR A 95 -6.63 -10.16 -4.50
N ILE A 96 -5.47 -10.09 -3.83
CA ILE A 96 -5.29 -10.38 -2.40
C ILE A 96 -4.45 -9.30 -1.71
N TYR A 97 -4.43 -9.30 -0.39
CA TYR A 97 -3.52 -8.45 0.39
C TYR A 97 -2.11 -9.02 0.43
N ALA A 98 -1.11 -8.14 0.58
CA ALA A 98 0.29 -8.53 0.62
C ALA A 98 0.62 -9.51 1.75
N CYS A 99 -0.06 -9.42 2.89
CA CYS A 99 0.10 -10.39 3.98
C CYS A 99 -0.35 -11.80 3.57
N MET A 100 -1.46 -11.93 2.83
CA MET A 100 -1.89 -13.22 2.27
C MET A 100 -0.92 -13.73 1.22
N ALA A 101 -0.38 -12.83 0.39
CA ALA A 101 0.62 -13.19 -0.60
C ALA A 101 1.89 -13.74 0.07
N GLU A 102 2.37 -13.12 1.16
CA GLU A 102 3.51 -13.65 1.93
C GLU A 102 3.24 -15.07 2.42
N THR A 103 2.08 -15.32 3.01
CA THR A 103 1.69 -16.67 3.45
C THR A 103 1.69 -17.68 2.30
N MET A 104 1.12 -17.33 1.14
CA MET A 104 1.07 -18.21 -0.03
C MET A 104 2.47 -18.49 -0.60
N ILE A 105 3.30 -17.45 -0.71
CA ILE A 105 4.67 -17.56 -1.22
C ILE A 105 5.51 -18.48 -0.34
N LEU A 106 5.43 -18.33 0.98
CA LEU A 106 6.15 -19.19 1.92
C LEU A 106 5.65 -20.64 1.86
N ALA A 107 4.34 -20.85 1.71
CA ALA A 107 3.78 -22.19 1.50
C ALA A 107 4.26 -22.83 0.20
N PHE A 108 4.38 -22.07 -0.90
CA PHE A 108 4.94 -22.57 -2.16
C PHE A 108 6.42 -22.97 -2.05
N GLU A 109 7.18 -22.34 -1.14
CA GLU A 109 8.56 -22.73 -0.83
C GLU A 109 8.65 -23.85 0.24
N GLY A 110 7.53 -24.37 0.74
CA GLY A 110 7.51 -25.35 1.82
C GLY A 110 7.97 -24.82 3.18
N GLN A 111 7.99 -23.50 3.36
CA GLN A 111 8.47 -22.81 4.56
C GLN A 111 7.31 -22.42 5.48
N THR A 112 6.83 -23.37 6.29
CA THR A 112 5.62 -23.18 7.12
C THR A 112 5.89 -23.19 8.63
N GLN A 113 7.13 -23.40 9.05
CA GLN A 113 7.50 -23.59 10.46
C GLN A 113 8.07 -22.33 11.12
N ASP A 114 8.40 -21.31 10.32
CA ASP A 114 9.08 -20.11 10.79
C ASP A 114 8.14 -18.90 10.83
N ASP A 115 8.27 -18.11 11.90
CA ASP A 115 7.69 -16.78 12.03
C ASP A 115 8.44 -15.79 11.13
N PHE A 116 8.08 -15.73 9.85
CA PHE A 116 8.82 -14.95 8.86
C PHE A 116 8.79 -13.45 9.14
N SER A 117 7.61 -12.83 9.26
CA SER A 117 7.44 -11.41 9.55
C SER A 117 6.80 -11.21 10.92
N THR A 118 7.61 -11.01 11.96
CA THR A 118 7.16 -10.76 13.34
C THR A 118 7.86 -9.58 14.00
N GLY A 119 7.15 -8.93 14.93
CA GLY A 119 7.63 -7.74 15.64
C GLY A 119 7.48 -6.44 14.85
N PHE A 120 8.01 -5.34 15.40
CA PHE A 120 7.83 -3.99 14.86
C PHE A 120 8.95 -3.53 13.92
N ARG A 121 10.07 -4.26 13.86
CA ARG A 121 11.23 -3.88 13.04
C ARG A 121 11.31 -4.80 11.82
N PRO A 122 10.97 -4.31 10.62
CA PRO A 122 11.08 -5.12 9.42
C PRO A 122 12.55 -5.42 9.11
N ASP A 123 12.83 -6.68 8.77
CA ASP A 123 14.13 -7.11 8.29
C ASP A 123 14.21 -6.92 6.77
N LEU A 124 15.08 -6.01 6.32
CA LEU A 124 15.23 -5.69 4.89
C LEU A 124 15.72 -6.88 4.05
N HIS A 125 16.45 -7.83 4.64
CA HIS A 125 16.83 -9.06 3.94
C HIS A 125 15.62 -9.95 3.69
N LYS A 126 14.72 -10.06 4.68
CA LYS A 126 13.45 -10.78 4.52
C LYS A 126 12.54 -10.10 3.48
N VAL A 127 12.47 -8.77 3.50
CA VAL A 127 11.75 -7.98 2.46
C VAL A 127 12.30 -8.26 1.06
N ALA A 128 13.63 -8.23 0.88
CA ALA A 128 14.25 -8.53 -0.40
C ALA A 128 13.99 -9.99 -0.85
N ARG A 129 14.05 -10.93 0.10
CA ARG A 129 13.79 -12.35 -0.15
C ARG A 129 12.35 -12.60 -0.58
N ILE A 130 11.36 -12.09 0.15
CA ILE A 130 9.95 -12.32 -0.19
C ILE A 130 9.61 -11.67 -1.54
N LYS A 131 10.20 -10.51 -1.87
CA LYS A 131 10.08 -9.89 -3.19
C LYS A 131 10.62 -10.78 -4.31
N ALA A 132 11.77 -11.42 -4.12
CA ALA A 132 12.35 -12.33 -5.12
C ALA A 132 11.49 -13.58 -5.31
N LEU A 133 10.96 -14.14 -4.21
CA LEU A 133 10.06 -15.30 -4.25
C LEU A 133 8.70 -14.96 -4.88
N ALA A 134 8.16 -13.77 -4.61
CA ALA A 134 6.96 -13.26 -5.26
C ALA A 134 7.13 -13.26 -6.79
N ALA A 135 8.26 -12.71 -7.28
CA ALA A 135 8.58 -12.69 -8.70
C ALA A 135 8.75 -14.12 -9.28
N LYS A 136 9.45 -15.01 -8.57
CA LYS A 136 9.63 -16.43 -8.95
C LYS A 136 8.30 -17.13 -9.18
N HIS A 137 7.31 -16.86 -8.32
CA HIS A 137 6.00 -17.51 -8.36
C HIS A 137 4.92 -16.71 -9.10
N GLY A 138 5.26 -15.59 -9.74
CA GLY A 138 4.31 -14.82 -10.54
C GLY A 138 3.31 -13.97 -9.75
N PHE A 139 3.63 -13.58 -8.52
CA PHE A 139 2.86 -12.58 -7.76
C PHE A 139 3.25 -11.17 -8.20
N ASN A 140 2.25 -10.34 -8.51
CA ASN A 140 2.47 -8.99 -9.04
C ASN A 140 1.80 -7.93 -8.17
N ILE A 141 2.53 -6.85 -7.88
CA ILE A 141 1.93 -5.68 -7.22
C ILE A 141 0.94 -5.04 -8.18
N LYS A 142 -0.25 -4.70 -7.65
CA LYS A 142 -1.25 -3.94 -8.37
C LYS A 142 -1.60 -2.70 -7.57
N PHE A 143 -1.79 -1.61 -8.28
CA PHE A 143 -2.34 -0.40 -7.71
C PHE A 143 -3.82 -0.37 -8.02
N THR A 144 -4.65 -0.26 -6.97
CA THR A 144 -6.08 0.04 -7.08
C THR A 144 -6.37 1.34 -6.33
N SER A 145 -7.50 1.98 -6.64
CA SER A 145 -8.06 3.09 -5.88
C SER A 145 -9.50 2.73 -5.54
N PHE A 146 -9.79 2.57 -4.26
CA PHE A 146 -11.08 2.11 -3.77
C PHE A 146 -11.62 0.87 -4.50
N GLY A 147 -10.75 -0.12 -4.69
CA GLY A 147 -11.05 -1.42 -5.31
C GLY A 147 -11.02 -1.42 -6.84
N VAL A 148 -10.80 -0.27 -7.49
CA VAL A 148 -10.72 -0.17 -8.96
C VAL A 148 -9.27 -0.08 -9.39
N PRO A 149 -8.76 -0.89 -10.35
CA PRO A 149 -7.41 -0.74 -10.87
C PRO A 149 -7.12 0.70 -11.27
N VAL A 150 -6.01 1.27 -10.80
CA VAL A 150 -5.70 2.67 -11.09
C VAL A 150 -5.60 2.86 -12.60
N GLN A 151 -5.22 1.84 -13.39
CA GLN A 151 -4.98 1.96 -14.85
C GLN A 151 -6.24 2.38 -15.62
N ASN A 152 -7.40 2.17 -14.99
CA ASN A 152 -8.71 2.53 -15.49
C ASN A 152 -9.18 3.91 -14.99
N ILE A 153 -8.34 4.60 -14.22
CA ILE A 153 -8.49 5.97 -13.71
C ILE A 153 -7.64 6.89 -14.60
N ASP A 154 -7.97 8.18 -14.62
CA ASP A 154 -7.32 9.20 -15.45
C ASP A 154 -5.80 9.03 -15.54
N LYS A 155 -5.31 8.79 -16.77
CA LYS A 155 -3.90 8.54 -17.09
C LYS A 155 -2.98 9.68 -16.70
N SER A 156 -3.48 10.91 -16.59
CA SER A 156 -2.67 12.07 -16.19
C SER A 156 -2.12 11.93 -14.76
N LEU A 157 -2.86 11.27 -13.86
CA LEU A 157 -2.43 11.03 -12.48
C LEU A 157 -1.26 10.04 -12.37
N PHE A 158 -1.09 9.16 -13.36
CA PHE A 158 -0.02 8.16 -13.41
C PHE A 158 1.33 8.67 -13.84
N SER A 159 1.36 9.77 -14.60
CA SER A 159 2.62 10.38 -15.02
C SER A 159 3.51 10.83 -13.84
N ARG A 160 2.99 10.72 -12.61
CA ARG A 160 3.58 11.12 -11.34
C ARG A 160 4.11 9.95 -10.51
N LEU A 161 3.85 8.70 -10.92
CA LEU A 161 4.43 7.48 -10.34
C LEU A 161 5.68 7.08 -11.14
#